data_AF-W1XH47-F1
#
_entry.id   AF-W1XH47-F1
#
_cell.length_a   1.000
_cell.length_b   1.000
_cell.length_c   1.000
_cell.angle_alpha   90.00
_cell.angle_beta   90.00
_cell.angle_gamma   90.00
#
_symmetry.space_group_name_H-M   'P 1'
#
loop_
_entity.id
_entity.type
_entity.pdbx_description
1 polymer ?
#
loop_
_entity_poly.entity_id
_entity_poly.type
_entity_poly.pdbx_seq_one_letter_code
_entity_poly.pdbx_strand_id
1 'polypeptide(L)' 'MIQTETRLKVADNSGAREILTIKVLGGSKRKFASIGDVIVASVKQ' A
#
# COMPACT_ATOMS: atom_id res chain seq x y z
N MET A 1 -1.67 5.02 -9.24
CA MET A 1 -0.31 5.44 -8.85
C MET A 1 -0.29 5.56 -7.35
N ILE A 2 0.39 4.63 -6.68
CA ILE A 2 0.53 4.58 -5.21
C ILE A 2 2.02 4.66 -4.91
N GLN A 3 2.41 5.46 -3.92
CA GLN A 3 3.80 5.60 -3.48
C GLN A 3 3.92 5.44 -1.96
N THR A 4 5.15 5.40 -1.46
CA THR A 4 5.42 5.46 -0.02
C THR A 4 4.68 6.64 0.62
N GLU A 5 4.16 6.42 1.83
CA GLU A 5 3.36 7.38 2.60
C GLU A 5 1.95 7.68 2.03
N THR A 6 1.51 6.97 0.99
CA THR A 6 0.12 7.05 0.53
C THR A 6 -0.81 6.37 1.53
N ARG A 7 -1.89 7.06 1.92
CA ARG A 7 -3.02 6.50 2.69
C ARG A 7 -4.02 5.84 1.74
N LEU A 8 -4.42 4.61 2.05
CA LEU A 8 -5.39 3.85 1.27
C LEU A 8 -6.50 3.33 2.19
N LYS A 9 -7.73 3.35 1.67
CA LYS A 9 -8.87 2.66 2.29
C LYS A 9 -8.79 1.17 1.97
N VAL A 10 -9.08 0.35 2.95
CA VAL A 10 -9.13 -1.11 2.79
C VAL A 10 -10.47 -1.49 2.17
N ALA A 11 -10.43 -2.38 1.17
CA ALA A 11 -11.60 -2.78 0.39
C ALA A 11 -12.12 -4.19 0.75
N ASP A 12 -11.47 -4.89 1.67
CA ASP A 12 -11.86 -6.22 2.13
C ASP A 12 -12.46 -6.17 3.55
N ASN A 13 -12.70 -7.35 4.12
CA ASN A 13 -13.27 -7.54 5.46
C ASN A 13 -12.20 -7.94 6.51
N SER A 14 -10.93 -7.61 6.30
CA SER A 14 -9.82 -7.96 7.21
C SER A 14 -9.86 -7.22 8.55
N GLY A 15 -10.71 -6.21 8.69
CA GLY A 15 -10.90 -5.44 9.93
C GLY A 15 -10.10 -4.14 10.03
N ALA A 16 -9.19 -3.87 9.08
CA ALA A 16 -8.57 -2.57 8.93
C ALA A 16 -9.46 -1.62 8.11
N ARG A 17 -9.46 -0.32 8.42
CA ARG A 17 -10.16 0.72 7.67
C ARG A 17 -9.22 1.49 6.76
N GLU A 18 -8.05 1.86 7.29
CA GLU A 18 -7.01 2.56 6.56
C GLU A 18 -5.62 2.00 6.79
N ILE A 19 -4.83 2.01 5.71
CA ILE A 19 -3.42 1.62 5.73
C ILE A 19 -2.54 2.75 5.17
N LEU A 20 -1.29 2.80 5.64
CA LEU A 20 -0.23 3.64 5.11
C LEU A 20 0.78 2.78 4.36
N THR A 21 1.08 3.11 3.12
CA THR A 21 2.08 2.41 2.31
C THR A 21 3.50 2.67 2.84
N ILE A 22 4.24 1.61 3.15
CA ILE A 22 5.63 1.65 3.63
C ILE A 22 6.62 1.36 2.50
N LYS A 23 6.28 0.44 1.59
CA LYS A 23 7.17 0.05 0.49
C LYS A 23 6.39 -0.56 -0.68
N VAL A 24 6.79 -0.23 -1.90
CA VAL A 24 6.32 -0.91 -3.12
C VAL A 24 7.26 -2.09 -3.43
N LEU A 25 6.70 -3.28 -3.68
CA LEU A 25 7.48 -4.46 -4.02
C LEU A 25 7.69 -4.61 -5.55
N GLY A 26 8.69 -5.41 -5.93
CA GLY A 26 9.02 -5.66 -7.34
C GLY A 26 10.32 -5.01 -7.84
N GLY A 27 11.24 -4.65 -6.95
CA GLY A 27 12.60 -4.21 -7.31
C GLY A 27 13.11 -3.02 -6.48
N SER A 28 14.43 -2.83 -6.46
CA SER A 28 15.08 -1.79 -5.65
C SER A 28 14.84 -0.35 -6.14
N LYS A 29 14.53 -0.17 -7.44
CA LYS A 29 14.30 1.15 -8.05
C LYS A 29 12.82 1.50 -8.24
N ARG A 30 11.91 0.62 -7.82
CA ARG A 30 10.47 0.81 -8.04
C ARG A 30 9.91 1.83 -7.06
N LYS A 31 9.40 2.96 -7.59
CA LYS A 31 8.87 4.07 -6.78
C LYS A 31 7.35 4.08 -6.68
N PHE A 32 6.66 3.49 -7.65
CA PHE A 32 5.21 3.54 -7.77
C PHE A 32 4.61 2.16 -7.98
N ALA A 33 3.45 1.94 -7.36
CA ALA A 33 2.58 0.80 -7.58
C ALA A 33 1.37 1.20 -8.44
N SER A 34 0.94 0.24 -9.25
CA SER A 34 -0.27 0.22 -10.05
C SER A 34 -1.17 -0.93 -9.60
N ILE A 35 -2.35 -1.05 -10.21
CA ILE A 35 -3.27 -2.16 -9.92
C ILE A 35 -2.55 -3.50 -10.18
N GLY A 36 -2.66 -4.44 -9.24
CA GLY A 36 -2.01 -5.75 -9.31
C GLY A 36 -0.63 -5.83 -8.66
N ASP A 37 -0.03 -4.68 -8.29
CA ASP A 37 1.23 -4.67 -7.56
C ASP A 37 1.03 -4.91 -6.06
N VAL A 38 2.05 -5.51 -5.42
CA VAL A 38 2.06 -5.78 -3.99
C VAL A 38 2.82 -4.68 -3.24
N ILE A 39 2.28 -4.25 -2.11
CA ILE A 39 2.88 -3.26 -1.22
C ILE A 39 3.02 -3.81 0.20
N VAL A 40 3.98 -3.30 0.95
CA VAL A 40 4.05 -3.42 2.42
C VAL A 40 3.38 -2.20 3.01
N ALA A 41 2.48 -2.39 3.98
CA ALA A 41 1.73 -1.30 4.60
C ALA A 41 1.57 -1.52 6.12
N SER A 42 1.30 -0.44 6.85
CA SER A 42 0.93 -0.45 8.28
C SER A 42 -0.52 -0.01 8.44
N VAL A 43 -1.28 -0.74 9.27
CA VAL A 43 -2.64 -0.37 9.69
C VAL A 43 -2.60 0.92 10.52
N LYS A 44 -3.56 1.81 10.29
CA LYS A 44 -3.66 3.11 10.98
C LYS A 44 -5.00 3.35 11.65
N GLN A 45 -6.10 2.91 11.03
CA GLN A 45 -7.46 2.92 11.59
C GLN A 45 -8.17 1.62 11.24
#